data_AF-A0A933H7V5-F1
#
_entry.id   AF-A0A933H7V5-F1
#
_cell.length_a   1.000
_cell.length_b   1.000
_cell.length_c   1.000
_cell.angle_alpha   90.00
_cell.angle_beta   90.00
_cell.angle_gamma   90.00
#
_symmetry.space_group_name_H-M   'P 1'
#
loop_
_entity.id
_entity.type
_entity.pdbx_description
1 polymer ?
#
loop_
_entity_poly.entity_id
_entity_poly.type
_entity_poly.pdbx_seq_one_letter_code
_entity_poly.pdbx_strand_id
1 'polypeptide(L)'
;MKLRFMLEQFVLHRLNVIVRRSEYELDKAQRRLHIVEGLLKALDALDEVIKIVRNAETSEIASQQLQKRLHIDEIQAQAILDLQIRHLARLNVKKLKDEASDLKKRITELKAIIGSESKQLEVIVAETKEVKEQFATPRRTTVVDSVANGVAEEVKKKKSVR
;
A
#
# COMPACT_ATOMS: atom_id res chain seq x y z
N MET A 1 -17.15 -1.55 -31.34
CA MET A 1 -15.89 -1.41 -30.55
C MET A 1 -15.07 -2.68 -30.73
N LYS A 2 -13.78 -2.61 -31.05
CA LYS A 2 -12.92 -3.81 -31.24
C LYS A 2 -12.39 -4.31 -29.90
N LEU A 3 -12.12 -5.62 -29.77
CA LEU A 3 -11.59 -6.23 -28.53
C LEU A 3 -10.32 -5.52 -28.03
N ARG A 4 -9.39 -5.24 -28.95
CA ARG A 4 -8.17 -4.50 -28.65
C ARG A 4 -8.46 -3.17 -27.93
N PHE A 5 -9.41 -2.39 -28.43
CA PHE A 5 -9.77 -1.11 -27.83
C PHE A 5 -10.33 -1.27 -26.41
N MET A 6 -11.17 -2.28 -26.17
CA MET A 6 -11.71 -2.56 -24.83
C MET A 6 -10.60 -2.91 -23.83
N LEU A 7 -9.62 -3.72 -24.24
CA LEU A 7 -8.47 -4.09 -23.39
C LEU A 7 -7.56 -2.87 -23.11
N GLU A 8 -7.32 -2.03 -24.10
CA GLU A 8 -6.56 -0.78 -23.91
C GLU A 8 -7.24 0.14 -22.88
N GLN A 9 -8.56 0.33 -22.97
CA GLN A 9 -9.31 1.13 -22.00
C GLN A 9 -9.31 0.53 -20.59
N PHE A 10 -9.39 -0.80 -20.48
CA PHE A 10 -9.28 -1.48 -19.19
C PHE A 10 -7.92 -1.22 -18.52
N VAL A 11 -6.83 -1.33 -19.28
CA VAL A 11 -5.47 -1.06 -18.76
C VAL A 11 -5.32 0.41 -18.36
N LEU A 12 -5.79 1.35 -19.19
CA LEU A 12 -5.76 2.79 -18.86
C LEU A 12 -6.53 3.11 -17.57
N HIS A 13 -7.71 2.52 -17.39
CA HIS A 13 -8.47 2.68 -16.17
C HIS A 13 -7.71 2.10 -14.96
N ARG A 14 -7.11 0.91 -15.09
CA ARG A 14 -6.33 0.29 -14.02
C ARG A 14 -5.10 1.11 -13.63
N LEU A 15 -4.39 1.70 -14.59
CA LEU A 15 -3.28 2.61 -14.33
C LEU A 15 -3.75 3.79 -13.46
N ASN A 16 -4.86 4.43 -13.82
CA ASN A 16 -5.41 5.55 -13.05
C ASN A 16 -5.76 5.15 -11.61
N VAL A 17 -6.42 3.99 -11.44
CA VAL A 17 -6.77 3.46 -10.11
C VAL A 17 -5.53 3.19 -9.26
N ILE A 18 -4.48 2.59 -9.83
CA ILE A 18 -3.24 2.28 -9.12
C ILE A 18 -2.51 3.54 -8.70
N VAL A 19 -2.43 4.54 -9.58
CA VAL A 19 -1.81 5.83 -9.25
C VAL A 19 -2.54 6.47 -8.08
N ARG A 20 -3.86 6.62 -8.17
CA ARG A 20 -4.67 7.23 -7.10
C ARG A 20 -4.58 6.48 -5.78
N ARG A 21 -4.62 5.14 -5.81
CA ARG A 21 -4.45 4.32 -4.62
C ARG A 21 -3.06 4.50 -4.01
N SER A 22 -2.02 4.51 -4.85
CA SER A 22 -0.65 4.67 -4.39
C SER A 22 -0.38 6.06 -3.81
N GLU A 23 -0.96 7.11 -4.39
CA GLU A 23 -0.90 8.47 -3.86
C GLU A 23 -1.59 8.58 -2.49
N TYR A 24 -2.77 7.97 -2.34
CA TYR A 24 -3.47 7.93 -1.06
C TYR A 24 -2.67 7.19 0.02
N GLU A 25 -2.12 6.01 -0.32
CA GLU A 25 -1.25 5.26 0.59
C GLU A 25 0.03 6.01 0.94
N LEU A 26 0.60 6.75 -0.03
CA LEU A 26 1.80 7.54 0.15
C LEU A 26 1.56 8.68 1.16
N ASP A 27 0.49 9.45 0.98
CA ASP A 27 0.11 10.53 1.90
C ASP A 27 -0.12 9.99 3.32
N LYS A 28 -0.86 8.88 3.44
CA LYS A 28 -1.10 8.22 4.73
C LYS A 28 0.20 7.77 5.39
N ALA A 29 1.11 7.14 4.64
CA ALA A 29 2.40 6.69 5.15
C ALA A 29 3.30 7.85 5.55
N GLN A 30 3.32 8.95 4.79
CA GLN A 30 4.08 10.15 5.09
C GLN A 30 3.59 10.85 6.36
N ARG A 31 2.27 11.03 6.53
CA ARG A 31 1.70 11.59 7.76
C ARG A 31 2.02 10.72 8.97
N ARG A 32 1.96 9.41 8.83
CA ARG A 32 2.31 8.48 9.91
C ARG A 32 3.80 8.56 10.25
N LEU A 33 4.67 8.55 9.24
CA LEU A 33 6.11 8.66 9.44
C LEU A 33 6.46 9.97 10.15
N HIS A 34 5.85 11.07 9.73
CA HIS A 34 6.05 12.39 10.35
C HIS A 34 5.77 12.35 11.86
N ILE A 35 4.65 11.78 12.29
CA ILE A 35 4.34 11.63 13.72
C ILE A 35 5.40 10.75 14.41
N VAL A 36 5.73 9.60 13.83
CA VAL A 36 6.70 8.66 14.41
C VAL A 36 8.08 9.30 14.57
N GLU A 37 8.53 10.13 13.62
CA GLU A 37 9.78 10.87 13.72
C GLU A 37 9.78 11.89 14.87
N GLY A 38 8.64 12.57 15.10
CA GLY A 38 8.47 13.45 16.26
C GLY A 38 8.55 12.68 17.59
N LEU A 39 7.88 11.53 17.68
CA LEU A 39 7.91 10.67 18.85
C LEU A 39 9.32 10.13 19.14
N LEU A 40 10.05 9.71 18.12
CA LEU A 40 11.43 9.23 18.26
C LEU A 40 12.36 10.34 18.76
N LYS A 41 12.26 11.55 18.21
CA LYS A 41 13.02 12.72 18.71
C LYS A 41 12.72 13.01 20.18
N ALA A 42 11.45 12.93 20.57
CA ALA A 42 11.04 13.16 21.96
C ALA A 42 11.59 12.09 22.90
N LEU A 43 11.64 10.83 22.46
CA LEU A 43 12.21 9.72 23.24
C LEU A 43 13.72 9.85 23.42
N ASP A 44 14.43 10.36 22.40
CA ASP A 44 15.88 10.59 22.48
C ASP A 44 16.21 11.78 23.43
N ALA A 45 15.29 12.74 23.59
CA ALA A 45 15.41 13.90 24.47
C ALA A 45 14.42 13.88 25.66
N LEU A 46 14.10 12.70 26.19
CA LEU A 46 12.98 12.51 27.12
C LEU A 46 13.06 13.38 28.39
N ASP A 47 14.24 13.49 29.00
CA ASP A 47 14.41 14.29 30.21
C ASP A 47 14.13 15.78 29.98
N GLU A 48 14.47 16.29 28.80
CA GLU A 48 14.19 17.66 28.40
C GLU A 48 12.71 17.88 28.11
N VAL A 49 12.07 16.95 27.41
CA VAL A 49 10.62 16.95 27.17
C VAL A 49 9.86 16.99 28.49
N ILE A 50 10.23 16.15 29.46
CA ILE A 50 9.59 16.11 30.78
C ILE A 50 9.76 17.45 31.52
N LYS A 51 10.95 18.08 31.44
CA LYS A 51 11.19 19.39 32.06
C LYS A 51 10.31 20.47 31.44
N ILE A 52 10.20 20.50 30.12
CA ILE A 52 9.35 21.45 29.39
C ILE A 52 7.89 21.29 29.81
N VAL A 53 7.37 20.06 29.75
CA VAL A 53 5.96 19.77 30.07
C VAL A 53 5.65 20.07 31.53
N ARG A 54 6.58 19.78 32.47
CA ARG A 54 6.37 20.02 33.91
C ARG A 54 6.40 21.51 34.27
N ASN A 55 7.18 22.32 33.56
CA ASN A 55 7.33 23.75 33.84
C ASN A 55 6.30 24.62 33.10
N ALA A 56 5.59 24.07 32.11
CA ALA A 56 4.57 24.79 31.37
C ALA A 56 3.26 24.88 32.19
N GLU A 57 2.64 26.06 32.20
CA GLU A 57 1.37 26.29 32.90
C GLU A 57 0.18 25.66 32.16
N THR A 58 0.24 25.58 30.84
CA THR A 58 -0.82 25.01 29.99
C THR A 58 -0.26 24.08 28.91
N SER A 59 -1.13 23.21 28.38
CA SER A 59 -0.80 22.32 27.26
C SER A 59 -0.35 23.11 26.01
N GLU A 60 -0.98 24.26 25.76
CA GLU A 60 -0.65 25.13 24.63
C GLU A 60 0.77 25.70 24.75
N ILE A 61 1.15 26.15 25.96
CA ILE A 61 2.51 26.65 26.24
C ILE A 61 3.52 25.52 26.07
N ALA A 62 3.22 24.31 26.59
CA ALA A 62 4.07 23.14 26.44
C ALA A 62 4.27 22.79 24.96
N SER A 63 3.20 22.78 24.16
CA SER A 63 3.25 22.51 22.72
C SER A 63 4.16 23.51 22.00
N GLN A 64 3.98 24.82 22.23
CA GLN A 64 4.81 25.85 21.61
C GLN A 64 6.30 25.74 22.00
N GLN A 65 6.59 25.39 23.26
CA GLN A 65 7.97 25.19 23.72
C GLN A 65 8.60 23.94 23.09
N LEU A 66 7.85 22.83 23.00
CA LEU A 66 8.31 21.60 22.33
C LEU A 66 8.58 21.83 20.85
N GLN A 67 7.71 22.55 20.14
CA GLN A 67 7.90 22.94 18.74
C GLN A 67 9.20 23.70 18.54
N LYS A 68 9.46 24.72 19.36
CA LYS A 68 10.68 25.52 19.29
C LYS A 68 11.93 24.71 19.62
N ARG A 69 11.86 23.84 20.63
CA ARG A 69 13.03 23.12 21.14
C ARG A 69 13.45 21.95 20.27
N LEU A 70 12.48 21.16 19.80
CA LEU A 70 12.72 19.96 19.00
C LEU A 70 12.65 20.21 17.49
N HIS A 71 12.36 21.45 17.07
CA HIS A 71 12.14 21.84 15.67
C HIS A 71 11.11 20.91 15.00
N ILE A 72 9.95 20.82 15.63
CA ILE A 72 8.82 19.98 15.22
C ILE A 72 7.59 20.85 14.98
N ASP A 73 6.62 20.30 14.26
CA ASP A 73 5.35 20.99 14.05
C ASP A 73 4.34 20.74 15.18
N GLU A 74 3.20 21.42 15.09
CA GLU A 74 2.13 21.32 16.08
C GLU A 74 1.54 19.90 16.18
N ILE A 75 1.42 19.19 15.07
CA ILE A 75 0.88 17.83 15.02
C ILE A 75 1.80 16.86 15.78
N GLN A 76 3.12 16.97 15.57
CA GLN A 76 4.12 16.20 16.30
C GLN A 76 4.13 16.58 17.79
N ALA A 77 4.07 17.87 18.11
CA ALA A 77 4.06 18.34 19.50
C ALA A 77 2.84 17.80 20.26
N GLN A 78 1.66 17.83 19.65
CA GLN A 78 0.45 17.24 20.23
C GLN A 78 0.61 15.73 20.44
N ALA A 79 1.14 15.01 19.43
CA ALA A 79 1.40 13.58 19.57
C ALA A 79 2.39 13.24 20.70
N ILE A 80 3.35 14.12 20.98
CA ILE A 80 4.29 13.97 22.11
C ILE A 80 3.58 14.20 23.44
N LEU A 81 2.69 15.19 23.54
CA LEU A 81 1.90 15.44 24.75
C LEU A 81 0.95 14.27 25.06
N ASP A 82 0.47 13.59 24.03
CA ASP A 82 -0.40 12.40 24.15
C ASP A 82 0.38 11.10 24.46
N LEU A 83 1.72 11.15 24.60
CA LEU A 83 2.53 9.99 24.95
C LEU A 83 2.19 9.46 26.34
N GLN A 84 1.96 8.15 26.43
CA GLN A 84 1.75 7.47 27.70
C GLN A 84 3.02 6.78 28.17
N ILE A 85 3.25 6.77 29.49
CA ILE A 85 4.45 6.20 30.13
C ILE A 85 4.76 4.76 29.68
N ARG A 86 3.73 3.95 29.42
CA ARG A 86 3.90 2.56 28.91
C ARG A 86 4.66 2.48 27.58
N HIS A 87 4.60 3.51 26.74
CA HIS A 87 5.30 3.57 25.45
C HIS A 87 6.81 3.80 25.60
N LEU A 88 7.29 4.18 26.80
CA LEU A 88 8.71 4.39 27.10
C LEU A 88 9.49 3.07 27.27
N ALA A 89 8.80 1.93 27.39
CA ALA A 89 9.45 0.63 27.52
C ALA A 89 10.35 0.34 26.29
N ARG A 90 11.53 -0.24 26.51
CA ARG A 90 12.53 -0.52 25.46
C ARG A 90 11.95 -1.26 24.25
N LEU A 91 11.05 -2.22 24.49
CA LEU A 91 10.38 -2.96 23.42
C LEU A 91 9.49 -2.06 22.55
N ASN A 92 8.78 -1.11 23.15
CA ASN A 92 7.90 -0.19 22.43
C ASN A 92 8.71 0.85 21.63
N VAL A 93 9.81 1.33 22.19
CA VAL A 93 10.77 2.19 21.47
C VAL A 93 11.35 1.46 20.27
N LYS A 94 11.74 0.19 20.42
CA LYS A 94 12.22 -0.63 19.30
C LYS A 94 11.16 -0.78 18.21
N LYS A 95 9.92 -1.11 18.58
CA LYS A 95 8.80 -1.22 17.62
C LYS A 95 8.57 0.09 16.85
N LEU A 96 8.67 1.25 17.51
CA LEU A 96 8.58 2.55 16.85
C LEU A 96 9.71 2.79 15.84
N LYS A 97 10.94 2.39 16.16
CA LYS A 97 12.08 2.46 15.23
C LYS A 97 11.88 1.53 14.03
N ASP A 98 11.41 0.32 14.28
CA ASP A 98 11.09 -0.66 13.23
C ASP A 98 9.97 -0.13 12.33
N GLU A 99 8.89 0.40 12.91
CA GLU A 99 7.77 1.06 12.20
C GLU A 99 8.28 2.22 11.32
N ALA A 100 9.17 3.07 11.82
CA ALA A 100 9.76 4.16 11.04
C ALA A 100 10.56 3.65 9.84
N SER A 101 11.35 2.59 10.02
CA SER A 101 12.10 1.93 8.95
C SER A 101 11.16 1.38 7.87
N ASP A 102 10.11 0.68 8.27
CA ASP A 102 9.18 0.05 7.34
C ASP A 102 8.34 1.08 6.59
N LEU A 103 7.92 2.17 7.26
CA LEU A 103 7.27 3.30 6.60
C LEU A 103 8.20 3.96 5.57
N LYS A 104 9.49 4.15 5.87
CA LYS A 104 10.47 4.69 4.91
C LYS A 104 10.58 3.81 3.68
N LYS A 105 10.72 2.48 3.87
CA LYS A 105 10.74 1.52 2.75
C LYS A 105 9.46 1.62 1.92
N ARG A 106 8.30 1.60 2.59
CA ARG A 106 7.00 1.68 1.90
C ARG A 106 6.85 2.97 1.10
N ILE A 107 7.27 4.11 1.66
CA ILE A 107 7.26 5.40 0.96
C ILE A 107 8.16 5.35 -0.28
N THR A 108 9.35 4.76 -0.20
CA THR A 108 10.25 4.63 -1.35
C THR A 108 9.66 3.75 -2.45
N GLU A 109 9.01 2.64 -2.09
CA GLU A 109 8.31 1.76 -3.02
C GLU A 109 7.15 2.49 -3.72
N LEU A 110 6.30 3.17 -2.94
CA LEU A 110 5.14 3.90 -3.47
C LEU A 110 5.57 5.03 -4.41
N LYS A 111 6.61 5.79 -4.05
CA LYS A 111 7.18 6.82 -4.93
C LYS A 111 7.72 6.20 -6.22
N ALA A 112 8.34 5.03 -6.15
CA ALA A 112 8.84 4.35 -7.34
C ALA A 112 7.72 3.85 -8.25
N ILE A 113 6.60 3.38 -7.68
CA ILE A 113 5.40 2.99 -8.44
C ILE A 113 4.80 4.22 -9.12
N ILE A 114 4.60 5.32 -8.40
CA ILE A 114 4.02 6.54 -8.97
C ILE A 114 4.91 7.12 -10.06
N GLY A 115 6.24 7.09 -9.89
CA GLY A 115 7.19 7.68 -10.83
C GLY A 115 7.54 6.84 -12.05
N SER A 116 7.08 5.60 -12.18
CA SER A 116 7.45 4.71 -13.29
C SER A 116 6.25 3.92 -13.82
N GLU A 117 5.86 4.20 -15.08
CA GLU A 117 4.80 3.46 -15.76
C GLU A 117 5.10 1.96 -15.87
N SER A 118 6.36 1.58 -16.09
CA SER A 118 6.78 0.16 -16.11
C SER A 118 6.44 -0.55 -14.80
N LYS A 119 6.72 0.09 -13.65
CA LYS A 119 6.39 -0.48 -12.34
C LYS A 119 4.88 -0.53 -12.12
N GLN A 120 4.12 0.44 -12.62
CA GLN A 120 2.66 0.39 -12.55
C GLN A 120 2.11 -0.79 -13.35
N LEU A 121 2.64 -1.04 -14.55
CA LEU A 121 2.25 -2.19 -15.37
C LEU A 121 2.62 -3.52 -14.71
N GLU A 122 3.79 -3.64 -14.08
CA GLU A 122 4.18 -4.82 -13.29
C GLU A 122 3.17 -5.12 -12.18
N VAL A 123 2.75 -4.09 -11.44
CA VAL A 123 1.71 -4.20 -10.40
C VAL A 123 0.37 -4.64 -11.00
N ILE A 124 -0.05 -4.09 -12.15
CA ILE A 124 -1.28 -4.51 -12.85
C ILE A 124 -1.22 -5.99 -13.20
N VAL A 125 -0.09 -6.44 -13.75
CA VAL A 125 0.09 -7.84 -14.15
C VAL A 125 0.04 -8.76 -12.94
N ALA A 126 0.73 -8.40 -11.85
CA ALA A 126 0.72 -9.17 -10.61
C ALA A 126 -0.70 -9.30 -10.03
N GLU A 127 -1.43 -8.18 -9.87
CA GLU A 127 -2.81 -8.18 -9.37
C GLU A 127 -3.77 -8.97 -10.27
N THR A 128 -3.64 -8.82 -11.59
CA THR A 128 -4.51 -9.51 -12.55
C THR A 128 -4.26 -11.02 -12.52
N LYS A 129 -2.99 -11.42 -12.32
CA LYS A 129 -2.62 -12.83 -12.17
C LYS A 129 -3.16 -13.41 -10.86
N GLU A 130 -3.09 -12.66 -9.76
CA GLU A 130 -3.65 -13.07 -8.48
C GLU A 130 -5.18 -13.26 -8.57
N VAL A 131 -5.90 -12.32 -9.21
CA VAL A 131 -7.34 -12.45 -9.47
C VAL A 131 -7.64 -13.69 -10.33
N LYS A 132 -6.81 -13.95 -11.35
CA LYS A 132 -6.96 -15.17 -12.16
C LYS A 132 -6.78 -16.43 -11.32
N GLU A 133 -5.78 -16.48 -10.46
CA GLU A 133 -5.52 -17.64 -9.59
C GLU A 133 -6.66 -17.89 -8.60
N GLN A 134 -7.26 -16.82 -8.07
CA GLN A 134 -8.38 -16.92 -7.12
C GLN A 134 -9.72 -17.30 -7.77
N PHE A 135 -9.98 -16.84 -9.01
CA PHE A 135 -11.32 -16.92 -9.61
C PHE A 135 -11.38 -17.69 -10.94
N ALA A 136 -10.29 -18.30 -11.41
CA ALA A 136 -10.30 -19.07 -12.65
C ALA A 136 -11.22 -20.29 -12.55
N THR A 137 -12.01 -20.50 -13.60
CA THR A 137 -12.86 -21.69 -13.77
C THR A 137 -12.50 -22.39 -15.09
N PRO A 138 -12.64 -23.73 -15.16
CA PRO A 138 -12.40 -24.46 -16.41
C PRO A 138 -13.38 -24.01 -17.49
N ARG A 139 -12.91 -24.03 -18.74
CA ARG A 139 -13.72 -23.62 -19.89
C ARG A 139 -14.91 -24.56 -20.06
N ARG A 140 -16.12 -23.99 -20.15
CA ARG A 140 -17.38 -24.75 -20.31
C ARG A 140 -17.75 -25.06 -21.77
N THR A 141 -17.20 -24.30 -22.72
CA THR A 141 -17.53 -24.40 -24.15
C THR A 141 -16.34 -24.86 -24.97
N THR A 142 -16.57 -25.72 -25.95
CA THR A 142 -15.56 -26.17 -26.91
C THR A 142 -15.69 -25.35 -28.20
N VAL A 143 -14.56 -24.93 -28.78
CA VAL A 143 -14.54 -24.27 -30.09
C VAL A 143 -14.37 -25.37 -31.15
N VAL A 144 -15.35 -25.50 -32.05
CA VAL A 144 -15.30 -26.46 -33.16
C VAL A 144 -15.14 -25.65 -34.44
N ASP A 145 -14.15 -26.02 -35.26
CA ASP A 145 -13.90 -25.37 -36.54
C ASP A 145 -14.85 -25.96 -37.60
N SER A 146 -15.84 -25.19 -38.03
CA SER A 146 -16.86 -25.65 -38.98
C SER A 146 -16.42 -25.62 -40.44
N VAL A 147 -15.20 -25.18 -40.74
CA VAL A 147 -14.68 -25.10 -42.12
C VAL A 147 -14.00 -26.40 -42.58
N ALA A 148 -13.70 -27.34 -41.68
CA ALA A 148 -13.07 -28.61 -42.05
C ALA A 148 -14.06 -29.74 -42.41
N ASN A 149 -15.35 -29.60 -42.11
CA ASN A 149 -16.33 -30.68 -42.32
C ASN A 149 -17.42 -30.27 -43.32
N GLY A 150 -16.98 -29.92 -44.53
CA GLY A 150 -17.78 -30.08 -45.73
C GLY A 150 -17.51 -31.45 -46.35
N VAL A 151 -18.35 -32.44 -46.03
CA VAL A 151 -18.50 -33.75 -46.70
C VAL A 151 -17.48 -34.86 -46.33
N ALA A 152 -18.03 -36.02 -45.92
CA ALA A 152 -17.42 -37.35 -45.65
C ALA A 152 -16.58 -37.45 -44.35
N GLU A 153 -16.78 -38.38 -43.42
CA GLU A 153 -17.08 -39.82 -43.58
C GLU A 153 -18.02 -40.39 -42.50
N GLU A 154 -18.85 -41.29 -43.00
CA GLU A 154 -19.59 -42.40 -42.40
C GLU A 154 -19.61 -42.60 -40.87
N VAL A 155 -20.85 -42.59 -40.38
CA VAL A 155 -21.36 -43.45 -39.30
C VAL A 155 -21.02 -44.92 -39.57
N LYS A 156 -19.85 -45.40 -39.15
CA LYS A 156 -19.59 -46.85 -38.98
C LYS A 156 -18.66 -47.11 -37.79
N LYS A 157 -19.25 -47.57 -36.68
CA LYS A 157 -18.92 -48.86 -36.04
C LYS A 157 -19.86 -49.13 -34.86
N LYS A 158 -20.97 -49.82 -35.15
CA LYS A 158 -21.54 -50.80 -34.21
C LYS A 158 -20.61 -52.03 -34.19
N LYS A 159 -20.57 -52.67 -33.03
CA LYS A 159 -19.96 -53.97 -32.67
C LYS A 159 -18.51 -53.93 -32.15
N SER A 160 -18.38 -53.97 -30.83
CA SER A 160 -17.75 -55.09 -30.12
C SER A 160 -17.72 -54.81 -28.62
N VAL A 161 -18.62 -55.42 -27.84
CA VAL A 161 -18.23 -56.05 -26.56
C VAL A 161 -19.11 -57.30 -26.42
N ARG A 162 -18.41 -58.39 -26.08
CA ARG A 162 -18.88 -59.76 -25.87
C ARG A 162 -20.00 -59.87 -24.84
#